data_AF-A0A7S1EVV9-F1
#
_entry.id   AF-A0A7S1EVV9-F1
#
_cell.length_a   1.000
_cell.length_b   1.000
_cell.length_c   1.000
_cell.angle_alpha   90.00
_cell.angle_beta   90.00
_cell.angle_gamma   90.00
#
_symmetry.space_group_name_H-M   'P 1'
#
loop_
_entity.id
_entity.type
_entity.pdbx_description
1 polymer ?
#
loop_
_entity_poly.entity_id
_entity_poly.type
_entity_poly.pdbx_seq_one_letter_code
_entity_poly.pdbx_strand_id
1 'polypeptide(L)'
;WDDYKAFVAPNLGANERWVPYHTAFGVHEFFLIDSVHHRKAPGWDEKKRFVSMFVFRAHCKRDLFTEVELPFLLDDSFWVNPVDSFKPGGVVERAILQYRRKTRRPLLTLCFRMIPRRVLEDDDENLVRSITTRTQKLLVVAEKLWPVVKDQDSNSSQKFARISAIVQSADGLGETWAKMLMVCIDLAY
;
A
#
# COMPACT_ATOMS: atom_id res chain seq x y z
N TRP A 1 -0.56 -22.92 -4.06
CA TRP A 1 -2.01 -23.20 -4.05
C TRP A 1 -2.43 -23.77 -2.70
N ASP A 2 -1.63 -24.64 -2.10
CA ASP A 2 -1.92 -25.17 -0.76
C ASP A 2 -1.77 -24.14 0.35
N ASP A 3 -0.80 -23.21 0.26
CA ASP A 3 -0.68 -22.10 1.21
C ASP A 3 -1.91 -21.16 1.17
N TYR A 4 -2.46 -20.95 -0.03
CA TYR A 4 -3.69 -20.17 -0.20
C TYR A 4 -4.87 -20.86 0.48
N LYS A 5 -5.03 -22.19 0.29
CA LYS A 5 -6.06 -22.98 0.95
C LYS A 5 -5.93 -22.96 2.47
N ALA A 6 -4.72 -23.10 2.99
CA ALA A 6 -4.44 -23.02 4.43
C ALA A 6 -4.79 -21.65 5.01
N PHE A 7 -4.51 -20.57 4.25
CA PHE A 7 -4.83 -19.20 4.64
C PHE A 7 -6.32 -18.87 4.61
N VAL A 8 -7.07 -19.34 3.59
CA VAL A 8 -8.53 -19.07 3.52
C VAL A 8 -9.35 -19.99 4.42
N ALA A 9 -8.84 -21.17 4.81
CA ALA A 9 -9.56 -22.17 5.60
C ALA A 9 -10.21 -21.61 6.89
N PRO A 10 -9.59 -20.72 7.68
CA PRO A 10 -10.22 -20.11 8.85
C PRO A 10 -11.41 -19.19 8.50
N ASN A 11 -11.41 -18.61 7.30
CA ASN A 11 -12.44 -17.70 6.80
C ASN A 11 -13.58 -18.42 6.04
N LEU A 12 -13.50 -19.75 5.85
CA LEU A 12 -14.52 -20.57 5.17
C LEU A 12 -15.59 -21.15 6.12
N GLY A 13 -15.56 -20.79 7.40
CA GLY A 13 -16.56 -21.15 8.42
C GLY A 13 -17.35 -19.94 8.94
N ALA A 14 -18.10 -20.09 10.04
CA ALA A 14 -18.94 -19.03 10.62
C ALA A 14 -18.17 -17.80 11.17
N ASN A 15 -16.84 -17.78 11.05
CA ASN A 15 -15.95 -16.69 11.44
C ASN A 15 -15.45 -15.92 10.21
N GLU A 16 -16.35 -15.54 9.29
CA GLU A 16 -16.00 -14.68 8.15
C GLU A 16 -15.38 -13.37 8.65
N ARG A 17 -14.09 -13.18 8.38
CA ARG A 17 -13.48 -11.84 8.43
C ARG A 17 -14.06 -11.03 7.26
N TRP A 18 -14.75 -9.98 7.63
CA TRP A 18 -15.68 -9.22 6.81
C TRP A 18 -14.98 -8.36 5.76
N VAL A 19 -15.22 -8.63 4.47
CA VAL A 19 -15.21 -7.57 3.43
C VAL A 19 -16.35 -7.82 2.44
N PRO A 20 -17.41 -6.98 2.42
CA PRO A 20 -18.57 -7.17 1.53
C PRO A 20 -18.28 -6.96 0.03
N TYR A 21 -17.00 -6.84 -0.39
CA TYR A 21 -16.64 -6.48 -1.77
C TYR A 21 -15.48 -7.26 -2.41
N HIS A 22 -14.87 -8.26 -1.77
CA HIS A 22 -13.86 -9.09 -2.44
C HIS A 22 -13.80 -10.51 -1.86
N THR A 23 -14.50 -11.46 -2.49
CA THR A 23 -14.52 -12.88 -2.10
C THR A 23 -13.30 -13.68 -2.58
N ALA A 24 -12.35 -13.04 -3.28
CA ALA A 24 -11.10 -13.66 -3.70
C ALA A 24 -9.94 -12.65 -3.53
N PHE A 25 -8.96 -13.01 -2.71
CA PHE A 25 -7.69 -12.29 -2.62
C PHE A 25 -6.94 -12.44 -3.96
N GLY A 26 -6.62 -11.32 -4.59
CA GLY A 26 -5.86 -11.32 -5.84
C GLY A 26 -4.36 -11.53 -5.62
N VAL A 27 -3.61 -11.57 -6.72
CA VAL A 27 -2.15 -11.73 -6.71
C VAL A 27 -1.42 -10.61 -5.95
N HIS A 28 -2.04 -9.44 -5.80
CA HIS A 28 -1.49 -8.30 -5.07
C HIS A 28 -1.67 -8.47 -3.55
N GLU A 29 -2.85 -8.94 -3.13
CA GLU A 29 -3.16 -9.23 -1.74
C GLU A 29 -2.29 -10.39 -1.23
N PHE A 30 -2.14 -11.45 -2.02
CA PHE A 30 -1.25 -12.56 -1.69
C PHE A 30 0.20 -12.09 -1.50
N PHE A 31 0.69 -11.24 -2.40
CA PHE A 31 2.03 -10.67 -2.27
C PHE A 31 2.17 -9.82 -0.99
N LEU A 32 1.18 -9.00 -0.65
CA LEU A 32 1.21 -8.23 0.60
C LEU A 32 1.26 -9.12 1.83
N ILE A 33 0.50 -10.20 1.87
CA ILE A 33 0.52 -11.14 3.00
C ILE A 33 1.91 -11.76 3.15
N ASP A 34 2.41 -12.36 2.07
CA ASP A 34 3.66 -13.12 2.06
C ASP A 34 4.89 -12.22 2.26
N SER A 35 4.97 -11.16 1.47
CA SER A 35 6.19 -10.35 1.37
C SER A 35 6.23 -9.15 2.33
N VAL A 36 5.10 -8.75 2.93
CA VAL A 36 5.02 -7.58 3.82
C VAL A 36 4.45 -7.94 5.19
N HIS A 37 3.23 -8.48 5.25
CA HIS A 37 2.51 -8.71 6.51
C HIS A 37 3.24 -9.69 7.43
N HIS A 38 3.60 -10.87 6.90
CA HIS A 38 4.29 -11.90 7.69
C HIS A 38 5.82 -11.77 7.66
N ARG A 39 6.36 -10.76 6.98
CA ARG A 39 7.81 -10.58 6.85
C ARG A 39 8.44 -10.34 8.22
N LYS A 40 9.30 -11.25 8.66
CA LYS A 40 10.13 -11.12 9.87
C LYS A 40 11.45 -10.44 9.54
N ALA A 41 11.41 -9.17 9.17
CA ALA A 41 12.62 -8.36 8.98
C ALA A 41 13.04 -7.72 10.32
N PRO A 42 14.35 -7.69 10.65
CA PRO A 42 14.84 -6.93 11.79
C PRO A 42 14.37 -5.47 11.71
N GLY A 43 13.93 -4.92 12.84
CA GLY A 43 13.47 -3.52 12.92
C GLY A 43 12.07 -3.25 12.38
N TRP A 44 11.38 -4.21 11.76
CA TRP A 44 9.99 -4.05 11.32
C TRP A 44 9.00 -4.41 12.42
N ASP A 45 8.29 -3.41 12.92
CA ASP A 45 7.13 -3.57 13.80
C ASP A 45 5.82 -3.65 12.99
N GLU A 46 4.68 -3.78 13.67
CA GLU A 46 3.36 -3.82 13.03
C GLU A 46 3.06 -2.52 12.24
N LYS A 47 3.48 -1.36 12.76
CA LYS A 47 3.23 -0.07 12.11
C LYS A 47 4.02 0.05 10.81
N LYS A 48 5.30 -0.32 10.82
CA LYS A 48 6.16 -0.32 9.62
C LYS A 48 5.61 -1.28 8.55
N ARG A 49 5.12 -2.46 8.96
CA ARG A 49 4.41 -3.38 8.06
C ARG A 49 3.15 -2.76 7.48
N PHE A 50 2.30 -2.17 8.32
CA PHE A 50 1.08 -1.48 7.91
C PHE A 50 1.38 -0.38 6.88
N VAL A 51 2.30 0.53 7.20
CA VAL A 51 2.71 1.62 6.30
C VAL A 51 3.29 1.10 4.98
N SER A 52 4.08 0.02 5.02
CA SER A 52 4.65 -0.60 3.81
C SER A 52 3.58 -1.12 2.84
N MET A 53 2.41 -1.56 3.33
CA MET A 53 1.30 -1.93 2.45
C MET A 53 0.79 -0.75 1.63
N PHE A 54 0.78 0.46 2.20
CA PHE A 54 0.34 1.68 1.51
C PHE A 54 1.35 2.12 0.44
N VAL A 55 2.65 1.92 0.69
CA VAL A 55 3.70 2.13 -0.32
C VAL A 55 3.43 1.25 -1.55
N PHE A 56 3.29 -0.06 -1.34
CA PHE A 56 2.97 -0.98 -2.43
C PHE A 56 1.67 -0.62 -3.16
N ARG A 57 0.62 -0.23 -2.43
CA ARG A 57 -0.68 0.13 -3.03
C ARG A 57 -0.66 1.38 -3.88
N ALA A 58 0.38 2.21 -3.80
CA ALA A 58 0.53 3.32 -4.70
C ALA A 58 0.67 2.88 -6.17
N HIS A 59 1.13 1.65 -6.44
CA HIS A 59 1.45 1.20 -7.81
C HIS A 59 1.15 -0.27 -8.11
N CYS A 60 1.05 -1.11 -7.08
CA CYS A 60 0.79 -2.56 -7.13
C CYS A 60 1.77 -3.36 -8.02
N LYS A 61 3.03 -2.93 -8.13
CA LYS A 61 4.07 -3.67 -8.87
C LYS A 61 5.05 -4.35 -7.93
N ARG A 62 4.98 -5.68 -7.87
CA ARG A 62 5.78 -6.51 -6.96
C ARG A 62 7.29 -6.37 -7.18
N ASP A 63 7.71 -6.33 -8.44
CA ASP A 63 9.11 -6.17 -8.83
C ASP A 63 9.63 -4.78 -8.44
N LEU A 64 8.86 -3.73 -8.73
CA LEU A 64 9.20 -2.37 -8.28
C LEU A 64 9.36 -2.29 -6.75
N PHE A 65 8.38 -2.82 -6.01
CA PHE A 65 8.41 -2.81 -4.56
C PHE A 65 9.60 -3.62 -4.02
N THR A 66 9.83 -4.83 -4.54
CA THR A 66 10.87 -5.73 -4.02
C THR A 66 12.28 -5.28 -4.37
N GLU A 67 12.50 -4.83 -5.61
CA GLU A 67 13.84 -4.50 -6.11
C GLU A 67 14.26 -3.07 -5.77
N VAL A 68 13.31 -2.15 -5.57
CA VAL A 68 13.60 -0.72 -5.40
C VAL A 68 13.20 -0.20 -4.03
N GLU A 69 11.93 -0.35 -3.63
CA GLU A 69 11.42 0.30 -2.43
C GLU A 69 11.79 -0.46 -1.15
N LEU A 70 11.67 -1.79 -1.16
CA LEU A 70 11.94 -2.64 -0.02
C LEU A 70 13.35 -2.45 0.58
N PRO A 71 14.44 -2.30 -0.21
CA PRO A 71 15.74 -1.92 0.34
C PRO A 71 15.72 -0.66 1.22
N PHE A 72 14.97 0.39 0.83
CA PHE A 72 14.81 1.58 1.67
C PHE A 72 13.96 1.29 2.90
N LEU A 73 12.88 0.52 2.76
CA LEU A 73 12.01 0.16 3.88
C LEU A 73 12.72 -0.69 4.94
N LEU A 74 13.75 -1.45 4.55
CA LEU A 74 14.59 -2.24 5.46
C LEU A 74 15.66 -1.40 6.18
N ASP A 75 15.90 -0.15 5.75
CA ASP A 75 16.83 0.77 6.39
C ASP A 75 16.11 1.59 7.47
N ASP A 76 16.62 1.60 8.70
CA ASP A 76 16.02 2.35 9.81
C ASP A 76 16.01 3.87 9.58
N SER A 77 16.95 4.40 8.79
CA SER A 77 17.01 5.83 8.47
C SER A 77 15.82 6.32 7.64
N PHE A 78 15.23 5.45 6.81
CA PHE A 78 14.02 5.77 6.05
C PHE A 78 12.85 6.14 6.98
N TRP A 79 12.74 5.46 8.12
CA TRP A 79 11.63 5.61 9.06
C TRP A 79 11.67 6.90 9.88
N VAL A 80 12.76 7.68 9.81
CA VAL A 80 12.83 9.01 10.42
C VAL A 80 11.87 9.98 9.72
N ASN A 81 11.79 9.93 8.39
CA ASN A 81 10.83 10.71 7.62
C ASN A 81 10.47 10.01 6.30
N PRO A 82 9.53 9.04 6.34
CA PRO A 82 9.11 8.29 5.16
C PRO A 82 8.58 9.19 4.04
N VAL A 83 7.83 10.24 4.38
CA VAL A 83 7.21 11.13 3.40
C VAL A 83 8.26 11.92 2.60
N ASP A 84 9.32 12.41 3.27
CA ASP A 84 10.40 13.16 2.61
C ASP A 84 11.19 12.30 1.62
N SER A 85 11.31 10.99 1.88
CA SER A 85 11.99 10.04 0.98
C SER A 85 11.35 9.95 -0.42
N PHE A 86 10.05 10.23 -0.52
CA PHE A 86 9.26 10.25 -1.76
C PHE A 86 9.00 11.66 -2.32
N LYS A 87 9.67 12.71 -1.82
CA LYS A 87 9.49 14.07 -2.38
C LYS A 87 10.02 14.18 -3.81
N PRO A 88 9.60 15.19 -4.58
CA PRO A 88 10.24 15.62 -5.82
C PRO A 88 11.78 15.63 -5.75
N GLY A 89 12.41 14.80 -6.59
CA GLY A 89 13.85 14.61 -6.64
C GLY A 89 14.44 13.82 -5.47
N GLY A 90 13.62 13.18 -4.62
CA GLY A 90 14.01 12.42 -3.45
C GLY A 90 14.76 11.12 -3.78
N VAL A 91 15.28 10.46 -2.74
CA VAL A 91 16.10 9.24 -2.90
C VAL A 91 15.32 8.11 -3.58
N VAL A 92 14.05 7.91 -3.22
CA VAL A 92 13.23 6.85 -3.80
C VAL A 92 12.81 7.20 -5.22
N GLU A 93 12.43 8.46 -5.51
CA GLU A 93 12.07 8.89 -6.87
C GLU A 93 13.21 8.62 -7.86
N ARG A 94 14.45 9.00 -7.49
CA ARG A 94 15.63 8.75 -8.31
C ARG A 94 15.90 7.26 -8.52
N ALA A 95 15.69 6.44 -7.49
CA ALA A 95 15.88 4.99 -7.57
C ALA A 95 14.85 4.33 -8.51
N ILE A 96 13.57 4.73 -8.42
CA ILE A 96 12.53 4.25 -9.33
C ILE A 96 12.84 4.66 -10.78
N LEU A 97 13.28 5.91 -10.99
CA LEU A 97 13.65 6.39 -12.33
C LEU A 97 14.84 5.62 -12.90
N GLN A 98 15.86 5.35 -12.10
CA GLN A 98 17.01 4.54 -12.49
C GLN A 98 16.57 3.12 -12.87
N TYR A 99 15.72 2.50 -12.04
CA TYR A 99 15.14 1.19 -12.34
C TYR A 99 14.38 1.18 -13.67
N ARG A 100 13.54 2.20 -13.90
CA ARG A 100 12.78 2.35 -15.15
C ARG A 100 13.68 2.48 -16.36
N ARG A 101 14.70 3.34 -16.29
CA ARG A 101 15.66 3.56 -17.38
C ARG A 101 16.46 2.29 -17.71
N LYS A 102 16.85 1.54 -16.69
CA LYS A 102 17.64 0.30 -16.83
C LYS A 102 16.80 -0.85 -17.40
N THR A 103 15.61 -1.07 -16.87
CA THR A 103 14.84 -2.31 -17.14
C THR A 103 13.75 -2.13 -18.17
N ARG A 104 13.27 -0.89 -18.38
CA ARG A 104 12.08 -0.57 -19.18
C ARG A 104 10.82 -1.35 -18.76
N ARG A 105 10.80 -1.93 -17.56
CA ARG A 105 9.64 -2.65 -17.02
C ARG A 105 8.52 -1.68 -16.63
N PRO A 106 7.24 -2.08 -16.72
CA PRO A 106 6.12 -1.24 -16.33
C PRO A 106 6.12 -0.94 -14.82
N LEU A 107 5.96 0.34 -14.44
CA LEU A 107 5.98 0.77 -13.04
C LEU A 107 4.60 0.70 -12.34
N LEU A 108 3.52 0.62 -13.12
CA LEU A 108 2.15 0.59 -12.62
C LEU A 108 1.40 -0.59 -13.24
N THR A 109 0.44 -1.15 -12.52
CA THR A 109 -0.58 -2.02 -13.13
C THR A 109 -1.63 -1.20 -13.86
N LEU A 110 -2.38 -1.83 -14.77
CA LEU A 110 -3.38 -1.14 -15.60
C LEU A 110 -4.45 -0.41 -14.77
N CYS A 111 -4.81 -0.92 -13.59
CA CYS A 111 -5.81 -0.27 -12.72
C CYS A 111 -5.34 1.09 -12.19
N PHE A 112 -4.03 1.35 -12.14
CA PHE A 112 -3.47 2.63 -11.68
C PHE A 112 -3.07 3.59 -12.80
N ARG A 113 -3.16 3.17 -14.06
CA ARG A 113 -3.00 4.06 -15.22
C ARG A 113 -4.12 5.09 -15.35
N MET A 114 -5.27 4.83 -14.71
CA MET A 114 -6.49 5.65 -14.83
C MET A 114 -6.71 6.64 -13.66
N ILE A 115 -5.82 6.65 -12.65
CA ILE A 115 -6.01 7.40 -11.41
C ILE A 115 -4.66 8.03 -11.04
N PRO A 116 -4.45 9.36 -10.93
CA PRO A 116 -5.33 10.51 -11.20
C PRO A 116 -5.00 11.23 -12.54
N ARG A 117 -5.68 12.36 -12.80
CA ARG A 117 -5.56 13.22 -14.00
C ARG A 117 -4.08 13.43 -14.37
N ARG A 118 -3.70 13.19 -15.63
CA ARG A 118 -2.31 13.37 -16.12
C ARG A 118 -1.91 14.83 -15.89
N VAL A 119 -0.95 15.05 -15.01
CA VAL A 119 -0.47 16.41 -14.66
C VAL A 119 0.58 16.89 -15.68
N LEU A 120 1.21 15.97 -16.42
CA LEU A 120 2.36 16.21 -17.30
C LEU A 120 2.31 15.28 -18.53
N GLU A 121 3.28 15.41 -19.46
CA GLU A 121 3.44 14.57 -20.65
C GLU A 121 3.59 13.06 -20.31
N ASP A 122 3.30 12.16 -21.24
CA ASP A 122 3.37 10.70 -20.99
C ASP A 122 4.82 10.20 -21.09
N ASP A 123 5.65 10.60 -20.14
CA ASP A 123 7.08 10.22 -20.02
C ASP A 123 7.37 9.44 -18.72
N ASP A 124 8.59 8.88 -18.66
CA ASP A 124 9.03 8.04 -17.54
C ASP A 124 9.13 8.86 -16.24
N GLU A 125 9.62 10.10 -16.31
CA GLU A 125 9.77 11.02 -15.19
C GLU A 125 8.41 11.37 -14.54
N ASN A 126 7.41 11.66 -15.35
CA ASN A 126 6.06 12.02 -14.92
C ASN A 126 5.34 10.82 -14.30
N LEU A 127 5.54 9.64 -14.87
CA LEU A 127 5.05 8.39 -14.32
C LEU A 127 5.62 8.14 -12.91
N VAL A 128 6.93 8.32 -12.75
CA VAL A 128 7.63 8.16 -11.48
C VAL A 128 7.20 9.23 -10.46
N ARG A 129 7.04 10.49 -10.91
CA ARG A 129 6.53 11.59 -10.08
C ARG A 129 5.11 11.32 -9.58
N SER A 130 4.26 10.74 -10.43
CA SER A 130 2.88 10.37 -10.07
C SER A 130 2.85 9.29 -8.98
N ILE A 131 3.71 8.27 -9.10
CA ILE A 131 3.85 7.21 -8.08
C ILE A 131 4.26 7.82 -6.75
N THR A 132 5.35 8.57 -6.74
CA THR A 132 5.93 9.13 -5.50
C THR A 132 4.99 10.12 -4.82
N THR A 133 4.35 11.02 -5.58
CA THR A 133 3.32 11.94 -5.05
C THR A 133 2.16 11.19 -4.42
N ARG A 134 1.68 10.11 -5.06
CA ARG A 134 0.62 9.28 -4.52
C ARG A 134 1.06 8.53 -3.27
N THR A 135 2.27 8.00 -3.25
CA THR A 135 2.83 7.36 -2.07
C THR A 135 2.87 8.34 -0.90
N GLN A 136 3.33 9.57 -1.09
CA GLN A 136 3.30 10.60 -0.03
C GLN A 136 1.89 10.81 0.53
N LYS A 137 0.88 10.94 -0.33
CA LYS A 137 -0.52 11.07 0.10
C LYS A 137 -0.99 9.85 0.91
N LEU A 138 -0.69 8.65 0.44
CA LEU A 138 -1.07 7.40 1.10
C LEU A 138 -0.35 7.21 2.44
N LEU A 139 0.91 7.63 2.56
CA LEU A 139 1.65 7.63 3.83
C LEU A 139 1.00 8.55 4.87
N VAL A 140 0.60 9.75 4.47
CA VAL A 140 -0.13 10.67 5.35
C VAL A 140 -1.47 10.08 5.80
N VAL A 141 -2.16 9.36 4.91
CA VAL A 141 -3.38 8.62 5.28
C VAL A 141 -3.06 7.49 6.25
N ALA A 142 -2.03 6.68 6.00
CA ALA A 142 -1.64 5.57 6.86
C ALA A 142 -1.36 6.04 8.30
N GLU A 143 -0.66 7.17 8.47
CA GLU A 143 -0.42 7.77 9.79
C GLU A 143 -1.72 8.14 10.53
N LYS A 144 -2.73 8.65 9.82
CA LYS A 144 -4.04 8.97 10.41
C LYS A 144 -4.87 7.72 10.71
N LEU A 145 -4.74 6.67 9.90
CA LEU A 145 -5.51 5.44 10.05
C LEU A 145 -4.97 4.55 11.16
N TRP A 146 -3.65 4.48 11.33
CA TRP A 146 -3.01 3.63 12.34
C TRP A 146 -3.65 3.67 13.74
N PRO A 147 -3.89 4.85 14.36
CA PRO A 147 -4.55 4.90 15.67
C PRO A 147 -5.99 4.38 15.64
N VAL A 148 -6.74 4.56 14.54
CA VAL A 148 -8.10 4.02 14.39
C VAL A 148 -8.07 2.49 14.33
N VAL A 149 -7.05 1.90 13.71
CA VAL A 149 -6.97 0.45 13.65
C VAL A 149 -6.57 -0.15 15.00
N LYS A 150 -5.66 0.50 15.73
CA LYS A 150 -5.23 0.06 17.08
C LYS A 150 -6.23 0.35 18.19
N ASP A 151 -7.22 1.20 17.97
CA ASP A 151 -8.32 1.51 18.90
C ASP A 151 -9.03 0.21 19.34
N GLN A 152 -8.99 -0.14 20.62
CA GLN A 152 -9.64 -1.36 21.13
C GLN A 152 -11.08 -1.10 21.59
N ASP A 153 -11.48 0.17 21.72
CA ASP A 153 -12.79 0.56 22.26
C ASP A 153 -13.85 0.67 21.16
N SER A 154 -13.41 0.93 19.91
CA SER A 154 -14.28 0.95 18.74
C SER A 154 -14.58 -0.46 18.21
N ASN A 155 -15.83 -0.74 17.89
CA ASN A 155 -16.21 -1.94 17.15
C ASN A 155 -15.86 -1.83 15.65
N SER A 156 -15.94 -2.96 14.92
CA SER A 156 -15.56 -3.02 13.50
C SER A 156 -16.33 -2.04 12.61
N SER A 157 -17.62 -1.84 12.86
CA SER A 157 -18.44 -0.90 12.08
C SER A 157 -18.02 0.55 12.30
N GLN A 158 -17.71 0.93 13.54
CA GLN A 158 -17.21 2.25 13.89
C GLN A 158 -15.82 2.50 13.27
N LYS A 159 -14.92 1.52 13.35
CA LYS A 159 -13.60 1.60 12.70
C LYS A 159 -13.74 1.77 11.19
N PHE A 160 -14.59 0.96 10.56
CA PHE A 160 -14.86 1.02 9.12
C PHE A 160 -15.35 2.42 8.71
N ALA A 161 -16.35 2.97 9.39
CA ALA A 161 -16.89 4.29 9.08
C ALA A 161 -15.82 5.38 9.21
N ARG A 162 -14.99 5.33 10.26
CA ARG A 162 -13.89 6.28 10.48
C ARG A 162 -12.79 6.16 9.43
N ILE A 163 -12.35 4.94 9.13
CA ILE A 163 -11.34 4.67 8.09
C ILE A 163 -11.84 5.19 6.75
N SER A 164 -13.06 4.83 6.37
CA SER A 164 -13.66 5.24 5.10
C SER A 164 -13.76 6.76 4.99
N ALA A 165 -14.22 7.44 6.05
CA ALA A 165 -14.29 8.90 6.09
C ALA A 165 -12.90 9.56 5.96
N ILE A 166 -11.88 9.04 6.66
CA ILE A 166 -10.52 9.57 6.58
C ILE A 166 -9.97 9.43 5.17
N VAL A 167 -10.11 8.25 4.54
CA VAL A 167 -9.62 8.02 3.18
C VAL A 167 -10.33 8.94 2.19
N GLN A 168 -11.66 9.05 2.25
CA GLN A 168 -12.45 9.87 1.33
C GLN A 168 -12.20 11.37 1.50
N SER A 169 -11.80 11.82 2.70
CA SER A 169 -11.44 13.22 2.95
C SER A 169 -10.08 13.61 2.37
N ALA A 170 -9.25 12.64 1.96
CA ALA A 170 -7.94 12.91 1.41
C ALA A 170 -8.04 13.25 -0.08
N ASP A 171 -7.43 14.36 -0.47
CA ASP A 171 -7.45 14.86 -1.85
C ASP A 171 -6.97 13.81 -2.88
N GLY A 172 -7.86 13.47 -3.81
CA GLY A 172 -7.61 12.49 -4.87
C GLY A 172 -7.81 11.03 -4.47
N LEU A 173 -8.27 10.73 -3.26
CA LEU A 173 -8.59 9.39 -2.77
C LEU A 173 -10.11 9.24 -2.57
N GLY A 174 -10.84 8.91 -3.63
CA GLY A 174 -12.29 8.69 -3.56
C GLY A 174 -12.72 7.33 -2.99
N GLU A 175 -13.99 6.99 -3.15
CA GLU A 175 -14.60 5.75 -2.64
C GLU A 175 -13.86 4.47 -3.11
N THR A 176 -13.36 4.43 -4.34
CA THR A 176 -12.56 3.31 -4.85
C THR A 176 -11.30 3.06 -4.04
N TRP A 177 -10.62 4.12 -3.62
CA TRP A 177 -9.44 4.01 -2.75
C TRP A 177 -9.82 3.53 -1.36
N ALA A 178 -10.93 4.01 -0.79
CA ALA A 178 -11.44 3.53 0.48
C ALA A 178 -11.68 2.01 0.44
N LYS A 179 -12.37 1.51 -0.59
CA LYS A 179 -12.59 0.07 -0.80
C LYS A 179 -11.29 -0.71 -0.91
N MET A 180 -10.33 -0.25 -1.72
CA MET A 180 -9.05 -0.93 -1.91
C MET A 180 -8.18 -0.95 -0.64
N LEU A 181 -8.13 0.17 0.10
CA LEU A 181 -7.30 0.29 1.30
C LEU A 181 -7.89 -0.50 2.47
N MET A 182 -9.22 -0.62 2.56
CA MET A 182 -9.84 -1.44 3.60
C MET A 182 -9.43 -2.91 3.52
N VAL A 183 -9.27 -3.47 2.32
CA VAL A 183 -8.72 -4.83 2.16
C VAL A 183 -7.31 -4.92 2.76
N CYS A 184 -6.48 -3.89 2.58
CA CYS A 184 -5.11 -3.90 3.11
C CYS A 184 -5.08 -3.78 4.63
N ILE A 185 -5.98 -2.97 5.18
CA ILE A 185 -6.09 -2.77 6.62
C ILE A 185 -6.56 -4.06 7.28
N ASP A 186 -7.53 -4.75 6.68
CA ASP A 186 -7.98 -6.05 7.16
C ASP A 186 -6.85 -7.10 7.11
N LEU A 187 -6.05 -7.12 6.04
CA LEU A 187 -4.86 -7.99 5.95
C LEU A 187 -3.80 -7.74 7.02
N ALA A 188 -3.80 -6.57 7.66
CA ALA A 188 -2.83 -6.22 8.70
C ALA A 188 -3.24 -6.71 10.12
N TYR A 189 -4.42 -7.32 10.25
CA TYR A 189 -5.05 -7.74 11.52
C TYR A 189 -5.66 -9.15 11.39
#